data_AF-A0A1H6LA74-F1
#
_entry.id   AF-A0A1H6LA74-F1
#
_cell.length_a   1.000
_cell.length_b   1.000
_cell.length_c   1.000
_cell.angle_alpha   90.00
_cell.angle_beta   90.00
_cell.angle_gamma   90.00
#
_symmetry.space_group_name_H-M   'P 1'
#
loop_
_entity.id
_entity.type
_entity.pdbx_description
1 polymer ?
#
loop_
_entity_poly.entity_id
_entity_poly.type
_entity_poly.pdbx_seq_one_letter_code
_entity_poly.pdbx_strand_id
1 'polypeptide(L)'
;MKNILHNVFLSIGLGTVIFVPMLIIDKGLNDTMVSVLIWFGASILYGLSFTLLKLKTKLRLPIHILSCFLLTLIVRCGYSYYSKGSIDFTRLFLITIPIFILVYMVMYFYMRYFGNINFRNNNNEE
;
A
#
# COMPACT_ATOMS: atom_id res chain seq x y z
N MET A 1 2.10 24.63 -4.96
CA MET A 1 1.52 23.35 -5.43
C MET A 1 1.54 22.22 -4.39
N LYS A 2 2.62 22.00 -3.63
CA LYS A 2 2.73 20.88 -2.66
C LYS A 2 1.56 20.80 -1.65
N ASN A 3 1.09 21.95 -1.16
CA ASN A 3 -0.04 22.02 -0.22
C ASN A 3 -1.41 21.80 -0.88
N ILE A 4 -1.58 22.16 -2.15
CA ILE A 4 -2.84 21.96 -2.88
C ILE A 4 -3.03 20.47 -3.14
N LEU A 5 -2.00 19.79 -3.62
CA LEU A 5 -2.05 18.35 -3.89
C LEU A 5 -2.26 17.56 -2.60
N HIS A 6 -1.58 17.96 -1.51
CA HIS A 6 -1.79 17.39 -0.18
C HIS A 6 -3.25 17.53 0.27
N ASN A 7 -3.82 18.73 0.16
CA ASN A 7 -5.20 18.99 0.55
C ASN A 7 -6.22 18.23 -0.31
N VAL A 8 -5.97 18.08 -1.62
CA VAL A 8 -6.80 17.27 -2.53
C VAL A 8 -6.76 15.79 -2.13
N PHE A 9 -5.57 15.23 -1.85
CA PHE A 9 -5.46 13.86 -1.36
C PHE A 9 -6.17 13.65 -0.01
N LEU A 10 -6.05 14.63 0.89
CA LEU A 10 -6.70 14.60 2.20
C LEU A 10 -8.22 14.65 2.08
N SER A 11 -8.75 15.52 1.23
CA SER A 11 -10.20 15.67 1.02
C SER A 11 -10.81 14.50 0.25
N ILE A 12 -10.11 13.94 -0.74
CA ILE A 12 -10.51 12.66 -1.36
C ILE A 12 -10.55 11.57 -0.29
N GLY A 13 -9.48 11.41 0.48
CA GLY A 13 -9.38 10.35 1.47
C GLY A 13 -10.43 10.45 2.59
N LEU A 14 -10.71 11.67 3.06
CA LEU A 14 -11.73 11.94 4.07
C LEU A 14 -13.14 11.75 3.50
N GLY A 15 -13.36 12.12 2.23
CA GLY A 15 -14.57 11.84 1.48
C GLY A 15 -14.85 10.34 1.38
N THR A 16 -13.86 9.52 1.02
CA THR A 16 -14.04 8.05 0.99
C THR A 16 -14.32 7.49 2.38
N VAL A 17 -13.63 7.94 3.43
CA VAL A 17 -13.84 7.42 4.81
C VAL A 17 -15.26 7.69 5.32
N ILE A 18 -15.87 8.81 4.94
CA ILE A 18 -17.25 9.17 5.37
C ILE A 18 -18.30 8.53 4.47
N PHE A 19 -18.10 8.59 3.15
CA PHE A 19 -19.12 8.19 2.18
C PHE A 19 -19.31 6.67 2.13
N VAL A 20 -18.26 5.92 2.45
CA VAL A 20 -18.25 4.46 2.42
C VAL A 20 -19.18 3.86 3.46
N PRO A 21 -19.06 4.15 4.77
CA PRO A 21 -19.99 3.64 5.78
C PRO A 21 -21.44 3.97 5.46
N MET A 22 -21.72 5.16 4.91
CA MET A 22 -23.06 5.54 4.45
C MET A 22 -23.58 4.60 3.36
N LEU A 23 -22.77 4.28 2.35
CA LEU A 23 -23.14 3.34 1.29
C LEU A 23 -23.33 1.89 1.79
N ILE A 24 -22.60 1.49 2.84
CA ILE A 24 -22.81 0.19 3.50
C ILE A 24 -24.20 0.16 4.17
N ILE A 25 -24.57 1.25 4.85
CA ILE A 25 -25.86 1.39 5.55
C ILE A 25 -27.02 1.35 4.56
N ASP A 26 -26.86 1.97 3.38
CA ASP A 26 -27.89 2.02 2.34
C ASP A 26 -28.03 0.72 1.53
N LYS A 27 -27.31 -0.35 1.89
CA LYS A 27 -27.29 -1.66 1.20
C LYS A 27 -26.96 -1.58 -0.31
N GLY A 28 -26.37 -0.46 -0.75
CA GLY A 28 -26.07 -0.17 -2.15
C GLY A 28 -24.68 -0.63 -2.62
N LEU A 29 -24.03 -1.54 -1.89
CA LEU A 29 -22.70 -2.02 -2.24
C LEU A 29 -22.76 -3.07 -3.35
N ASN A 30 -22.54 -2.62 -4.58
CA ASN A 30 -22.25 -3.48 -5.71
C ASN A 30 -20.81 -4.02 -5.62
N ASP A 31 -20.50 -5.18 -6.23
CA ASP A 31 -19.19 -5.85 -6.15
C ASP A 31 -18.01 -4.96 -6.57
N THR A 32 -18.27 -4.05 -7.53
CA THR A 32 -17.30 -3.05 -7.97
C THR A 32 -16.94 -2.06 -6.86
N MET A 33 -17.90 -1.62 -6.05
CA MET A 33 -17.64 -0.68 -4.95
C MET A 33 -16.87 -1.34 -3.81
N VAL A 34 -17.17 -2.61 -3.50
CA VAL A 34 -16.41 -3.39 -2.52
C VAL A 34 -14.94 -3.51 -2.96
N SER A 35 -14.70 -3.73 -4.26
CA SER A 35 -13.34 -3.81 -4.81
C SER A 35 -12.60 -2.47 -4.71
N VAL A 36 -13.25 -1.35 -5.06
CA VAL A 36 -12.69 0.00 -4.89
C VAL A 36 -12.35 0.29 -3.44
N LEU A 37 -13.17 -0.19 -2.51
CA LEU A 37 -12.97 0.00 -1.09
C LEU A 37 -11.80 -0.74 -0.50
N ILE A 38 -11.67 -2.01 -0.87
CA ILE A 38 -10.54 -2.84 -0.49
C ILE A 38 -9.25 -2.22 -1.05
N TRP A 39 -9.31 -1.69 -2.26
CA TRP A 39 -8.17 -1.01 -2.87
C TRP A 39 -7.78 0.28 -2.14
N PHE A 40 -8.77 1.12 -1.83
CA PHE A 40 -8.55 2.36 -1.07
C PHE A 40 -8.01 2.08 0.34
N GLY A 41 -8.59 1.12 1.06
CA GLY A 41 -8.10 0.69 2.38
C GLY A 41 -6.68 0.15 2.32
N ALA A 42 -6.36 -0.67 1.32
CA ALA A 42 -4.99 -1.14 1.09
C ALA A 42 -4.02 0.02 0.84
N SER A 43 -4.39 1.01 0.02
CA SER A 43 -3.56 2.19 -0.24
C SER A 43 -3.23 2.98 1.03
N ILE A 44 -4.21 3.18 1.93
CA ILE A 44 -3.97 3.83 3.23
C ILE A 44 -2.98 3.02 4.07
N LEU A 45 -3.19 1.70 4.16
CA LEU A 45 -2.34 0.81 4.95
C LEU A 45 -0.89 0.80 4.43
N TYR A 46 -0.69 0.76 3.12
CA TYR A 46 0.64 0.90 2.52
C TYR A 46 1.26 2.29 2.79
N GLY A 47 0.47 3.36 2.72
CA GLY A 47 0.91 4.71 3.09
C GLY A 47 1.37 4.80 4.56
N LEU A 48 0.67 4.12 5.46
CA LEU A 48 1.07 3.98 6.87
C LEU A 48 2.37 3.19 7.02
N SER A 49 2.54 2.09 6.27
CA SER A 49 3.78 1.30 6.26
C SER A 49 5.00 2.12 5.82
N PHE A 50 4.85 3.15 4.98
CA PHE A 50 5.95 4.07 4.66
C PHE A 50 6.46 4.87 5.87
N THR A 51 5.65 5.04 6.92
CA THR A 51 6.09 5.66 8.17
C THR A 51 7.15 4.79 8.87
N LEU A 52 7.14 3.47 8.66
CA LEU A 52 8.15 2.56 9.21
C LEU A 52 9.54 2.82 8.61
N LEU A 53 9.63 3.35 7.38
CA LEU A 53 10.92 3.72 6.77
C LEU A 53 11.55 4.96 7.44
N LYS A 54 10.78 5.74 8.21
CA LYS A 54 11.27 6.88 9.00
C LYS A 54 11.92 6.45 10.34
N LEU A 55 11.78 5.19 10.75
CA LEU A 55 12.46 4.67 11.93
C LEU A 55 13.98 4.68 11.72
N LYS A 56 14.73 5.21 12.70
CA LYS A 56 16.19 5.24 12.74
C LYS A 56 16.76 3.87 13.16
N THR A 57 16.43 2.81 12.44
CA THR A 57 16.97 1.46 12.71
C THR A 57 17.59 0.86 11.45
N LYS A 58 18.67 0.09 11.60
CA LYS A 58 19.30 -0.66 10.48
C LYS A 58 18.34 -1.68 9.86
N LEU A 59 17.31 -2.10 10.61
CA LEU A 59 16.28 -3.03 10.20
C LEU A 59 15.05 -2.37 9.55
N ARG A 60 15.06 -1.04 9.30
CA ARG A 60 13.91 -0.32 8.72
C ARG A 60 13.40 -0.93 7.40
N LEU A 61 14.31 -1.35 6.53
CA LEU A 61 13.99 -1.90 5.20
C LEU A 61 13.35 -3.29 5.31
N PRO A 62 13.96 -4.28 6.02
CA PRO A 62 13.33 -5.59 6.19
C PRO A 62 12.00 -5.50 6.97
N ILE A 63 11.88 -4.61 7.97
CA ILE A 63 10.63 -4.38 8.70
C ILE A 63 9.54 -3.84 7.76
N HIS A 64 9.87 -2.88 6.89
CA HIS A 64 8.93 -2.35 5.90
C HIS A 64 8.50 -3.42 4.88
N ILE A 65 9.45 -4.22 4.37
CA ILE A 65 9.16 -5.34 3.46
C ILE A 65 8.19 -6.33 4.12
N LEU A 66 8.48 -6.74 5.36
CA LEU A 66 7.65 -7.67 6.11
C LEU A 66 6.26 -7.09 6.40
N SER A 67 6.19 -5.82 6.79
CA SER A 67 4.92 -5.13 7.05
C SER A 67 4.06 -5.02 5.78
N CYS A 68 4.64 -4.59 4.66
CA CYS A 68 3.94 -4.54 3.38
C CYS A 68 3.45 -5.94 2.98
N PHE A 69 4.25 -6.98 3.18
CA PHE A 69 3.87 -8.36 2.85
C PHE A 69 2.70 -8.86 3.70
N LEU A 70 2.75 -8.63 5.01
CA LEU A 70 1.67 -8.95 5.95
C LEU A 70 0.38 -8.21 5.58
N LEU A 71 0.47 -6.91 5.26
CA LEU A 71 -0.67 -6.12 4.81
C LEU A 71 -1.26 -6.68 3.51
N THR A 72 -0.44 -7.03 2.53
CA THR A 72 -0.91 -7.67 1.28
C THR A 72 -1.66 -8.98 1.57
N LEU A 73 -1.12 -9.81 2.47
CA LEU A 73 -1.75 -11.07 2.85
C LEU A 73 -3.09 -10.85 3.54
N ILE A 74 -3.18 -9.94 4.50
CA ILE A 74 -4.43 -9.62 5.21
C ILE A 74 -5.49 -9.15 4.22
N VAL A 75 -5.13 -8.23 3.32
CA VAL A 75 -6.05 -7.70 2.30
C VAL A 75 -6.52 -8.82 1.34
N ARG A 76 -5.61 -9.68 0.85
CA ARG A 76 -6.00 -10.80 -0.03
C ARG A 76 -6.81 -11.87 0.69
N CYS A 77 -6.52 -12.16 1.96
CA CYS A 77 -7.31 -13.07 2.77
C CYS A 77 -8.73 -12.53 2.95
N GLY A 78 -8.87 -11.24 3.30
CA GLY A 78 -10.17 -10.58 3.41
C GLY A 78 -10.96 -10.63 2.10
N TYR A 79 -10.30 -10.33 0.97
CA TYR A 79 -10.93 -10.43 -0.35
C TYR A 79 -11.33 -11.86 -0.72
N SER A 80 -10.45 -12.85 -0.52
CA SER A 80 -10.74 -14.25 -0.84
C SER A 80 -11.88 -14.81 0.02
N TYR A 81 -11.89 -14.48 1.31
CA TYR A 81 -12.95 -14.87 2.22
C TYR A 81 -14.30 -14.27 1.79
N TYR A 82 -14.33 -12.97 1.48
CA TYR A 82 -15.54 -12.29 1.03
C TYR A 82 -16.05 -12.83 -0.32
N SER A 83 -15.16 -13.08 -1.28
CA SER A 83 -15.54 -13.48 -2.65
C SER A 83 -15.86 -14.96 -2.79
N LYS A 84 -15.19 -15.84 -2.03
CA LYS A 84 -15.25 -17.31 -2.24
C LYS A 84 -15.67 -18.10 -1.01
N GLY A 85 -15.83 -17.45 0.15
CA GLY A 85 -16.20 -18.10 1.42
C GLY A 85 -15.12 -19.03 2.01
N SER A 86 -13.97 -19.19 1.34
CA SER A 86 -12.86 -20.03 1.79
C SER A 86 -11.51 -19.37 1.52
N ILE A 87 -10.53 -19.68 2.36
CA ILE A 87 -9.17 -19.14 2.28
C ILE A 87 -8.22 -20.27 1.91
N ASP A 88 -7.74 -20.25 0.67
CA ASP A 88 -6.66 -21.13 0.22
C ASP A 88 -5.32 -20.42 0.40
N PHE A 89 -4.72 -20.62 1.57
CA PHE A 89 -3.43 -20.01 1.92
C PHE A 89 -2.32 -20.43 0.96
N THR A 90 -2.29 -21.68 0.52
CA THR A 90 -1.25 -22.21 -0.37
C THR A 90 -1.25 -21.42 -1.68
N ARG A 91 -2.41 -21.29 -2.32
CA ARG A 91 -2.55 -20.50 -3.56
C ARG A 91 -2.25 -19.02 -3.33
N LEU A 92 -2.64 -18.47 -2.19
CA LEU A 92 -2.36 -17.09 -1.81
C LEU A 92 -0.86 -16.83 -1.71
N PHE A 93 -0.10 -17.65 -0.99
CA PHE A 93 1.35 -17.50 -0.85
C PHE A 93 2.08 -17.69 -2.19
N LEU A 94 1.71 -18.73 -2.94
CA LEU A 94 2.35 -19.10 -4.20
C LEU A 94 2.23 -17.97 -5.26
N ILE A 95 1.16 -17.18 -5.22
CA ILE A 95 0.99 -16.02 -6.10
C ILE A 95 1.57 -14.74 -5.47
N THR A 96 1.40 -14.53 -4.15
CA THR A 96 1.83 -13.28 -3.50
C THR A 96 3.34 -13.14 -3.48
N ILE A 97 4.07 -14.20 -3.12
CA ILE A 97 5.53 -14.20 -2.99
C ILE A 97 6.23 -13.76 -4.29
N PRO A 98 5.97 -14.37 -5.48
CA PRO A 98 6.67 -13.98 -6.71
C PRO A 98 6.34 -12.55 -7.15
N ILE A 99 5.10 -12.10 -6.99
CA ILE A 99 4.71 -10.70 -7.27
C ILE A 99 5.49 -9.76 -6.35
N PHE A 100 5.60 -10.10 -5.06
CA PHE A 100 6.32 -9.29 -4.09
C PHE A 100 7.81 -9.19 -4.44
N ILE A 101 8.44 -10.31 -4.77
CA ILE A 101 9.85 -10.34 -5.21
C ILE A 101 10.03 -9.47 -6.45
N LEU A 102 9.13 -9.55 -7.43
CA LEU A 102 9.20 -8.77 -8.67
C LEU A 102 9.08 -7.27 -8.41
N VAL A 103 8.11 -6.84 -7.59
CA VAL A 103 7.95 -5.41 -7.24
C VAL A 103 9.18 -4.88 -6.50
N TYR A 104 9.71 -5.63 -5.53
CA TYR A 104 10.91 -5.20 -4.79
C TYR A 104 12.18 -5.24 -5.64
N MET A 105 12.30 -6.18 -6.59
CA MET A 105 13.36 -6.18 -7.59
C MET A 105 13.30 -4.91 -8.45
N VAL A 106 12.13 -4.59 -9.01
CA VAL A 106 11.92 -3.36 -9.79
C VAL A 106 12.24 -2.12 -8.96
N MET A 107 11.79 -2.07 -7.70
CA MET A 107 12.08 -0.94 -6.81
C MET A 107 13.58 -0.82 -6.49
N TYR A 108 14.28 -1.94 -6.29
CA TYR A 108 15.72 -1.97 -6.10
C TYR A 108 16.47 -1.48 -7.34
N PHE A 109 16.09 -1.95 -8.53
CA PHE A 109 16.62 -1.44 -9.79
C PHE A 109 16.37 0.07 -9.93
N TYR A 110 15.15 0.52 -9.67
CA TYR A 110 14.83 1.95 -9.72
C TYR A 110 15.71 2.78 -8.78
N MET A 111 15.88 2.35 -7.52
CA MET A 111 16.79 3.01 -6.58
C MET A 111 18.24 3.00 -7.05
N ARG A 112 18.71 1.88 -7.61
CA ARG A 112 20.10 1.73 -8.06
C ARG A 112 20.44 2.59 -9.28
N TYR A 113 19.52 2.70 -10.24
CA TYR A 113 19.76 3.41 -11.51
C TYR A 113 19.28 4.87 -11.49
N PHE A 114 18.19 5.18 -10.78
CA PHE A 114 17.59 6.52 -10.75
C PHE A 114 17.64 7.19 -9.37
N GLY A 115 17.85 6.44 -8.28
CA GLY A 115 17.87 6.98 -6.91
C GLY A 115 19.11 7.83 -6.57
N ASN A 116 20.12 7.86 -7.45
CA ASN A 116 21.38 8.57 -7.20
C ASN A 116 21.39 10.04 -7.65
N ILE A 117 20.25 10.58 -8.12
CA ILE A 117 20.20 11.94 -8.67
C ILE A 117 20.21 13.02 -7.57
N ASN A 118 19.76 12.71 -6.34
CA ASN A 118 19.65 13.70 -5.26
C ASN A 118 20.74 13.64 -4.19
N PHE A 119 21.62 12.63 -4.16
CA PHE A 119 22.68 12.54 -3.14
C PHE A 119 23.98 13.26 -3.53
N ARG A 120 24.14 13.60 -4.82
CA ARG A 120 25.33 14.28 -5.33
C ARG A 120 25.25 15.81 -5.29
N ASN A 121 24.06 16.38 -5.07
CA ASN A 121 23.90 17.83 -5.02
C ASN A 121 24.13 18.44 -3.62
N ASN A 122 24.03 17.65 -2.54
CA ASN A 122 24.29 18.16 -1.18
C ASN A 122 25.75 18.02 -0.72
N ASN A 123 26.61 17.32 -1.47
CA ASN A 123 28.03 17.15 -1.13
C ASN A 123 28.95 18.12 -1.89
N ASN A 124 28.38 19.06 -2.64
CA ASN A 124 29.13 20.11 -3.36
C ASN A 124 28.88 21.51 -2.78
N GLU A 125 28.19 21.62 -1.64
CA GLU A 125 27.92 22.88 -0.93
C GLU A 125 28.53 22.92 0.49
N GLU A 126 29.45 22.01 0.83
CA GLU A 126 30.31 22.12 2.02
C GLU A 126 31.78 22.27 1.63
#